data_AF-X1ZK52-F1
#
_entry.id   AF-X1ZK52-F1
#
_cell.length_a   1.000
_cell.length_b   1.000
_cell.length_c   1.000
_cell.angle_alpha   90.00
_cell.angle_beta   90.00
_cell.angle_gamma   90.00
#
_symmetry.space_group_name_H-M   'P 1'
#
loop_
_entity.id
_entity.type
_entity.pdbx_description
1 polymer ?
#
loop_
_entity_poly.entity_id
_entity_poly.type
_entity_poly.pdbx_seq_one_letter_code
_entity_poly.pdbx_strand_id
1 'polypeptide(L)'
;MSGNGTIRLEMAPESETSVPACPGKTLRTKSVWWPHTAFAGFQGSGLERMRYLVEEVTGYYTGSSKGSLRKYSKFVKNFVSDDTVIGVKMTTPGDEQIFRHFHRAVLLIRHPTDVFYSLIYRMASNKEISKEVWSPNTWREAVFNLAFTWYHFYLTWLNSFEGTKYVVFYSDIEVNSTSVLRNLVPFLLHKPMDESKLQCLNPNQAEAFRNSYRLYGISFLEEKLTQHLDNVAMKIAYEVKLCIERKQCIYKGDSTELVIKPFEYYRVI
;
A
#
# COMPACT_ATOMS: atom_id res chain seq x y z
N MET A 1 -10.37 -32.98 27.40
CA MET A 1 -9.34 -31.98 27.77
C MET A 1 -9.23 -30.99 26.62
N SER A 2 -9.89 -29.83 26.75
CA SER A 2 -9.83 -28.76 25.75
C SER A 2 -8.50 -28.01 25.92
N GLY A 3 -7.58 -28.18 24.97
CA GLY A 3 -6.36 -27.38 24.95
C GLY A 3 -6.69 -25.96 24.53
N ASN A 4 -6.57 -25.01 25.46
CA ASN A 4 -6.50 -23.58 25.17
C ASN A 4 -5.23 -23.32 24.35
N GLY A 5 -5.32 -23.46 23.03
CA GLY A 5 -4.21 -23.22 22.13
C GLY A 5 -4.14 -21.75 21.76
N THR A 6 -3.24 -20.98 22.39
CA THR A 6 -2.87 -19.63 21.95
C THR A 6 -2.08 -19.73 20.64
N ILE A 7 -2.43 -18.90 19.64
CA ILE A 7 -1.63 -18.79 18.41
C ILE A 7 -0.53 -17.77 18.67
N ARG A 8 0.72 -18.22 18.68
CA ARG A 8 1.88 -17.35 18.88
C ARG A 8 2.39 -16.86 17.53
N LEU A 9 2.25 -15.56 17.30
CA LEU A 9 2.88 -14.90 16.16
C LEU A 9 4.32 -14.58 16.55
N GLU A 10 5.29 -15.35 16.05
CA GLU A 10 6.69 -15.04 16.26
C GLU A 10 7.15 -14.00 15.25
N MET A 11 7.67 -12.89 15.77
CA MET A 11 8.36 -11.88 14.98
C MET A 11 9.71 -12.44 14.58
N ALA A 12 10.09 -12.34 13.31
CA ALA A 12 11.52 -12.20 13.03
C ALA A 12 12.00 -10.94 13.76
N PRO A 13 13.20 -10.94 14.36
CA PRO A 13 13.69 -9.77 15.09
C PRO A 13 13.52 -8.52 14.25
N GLU A 14 12.69 -7.59 14.73
CA GLU A 14 12.58 -6.25 14.15
C GLU A 14 13.98 -5.64 14.20
N SER A 15 14.57 -5.35 13.05
CA SER A 15 15.74 -4.48 13.05
C SER A 15 15.25 -3.10 13.48
N GLU A 16 15.47 -2.72 14.73
CA GLU A 16 15.31 -1.36 15.26
C GLU A 16 16.21 -0.32 14.59
N THR A 17 16.89 -0.68 13.51
CA THR A 17 17.74 0.21 12.75
C THR A 17 16.85 1.22 12.02
N SER A 18 16.91 2.47 12.48
CA SER A 18 16.45 3.63 11.72
C SER A 18 16.91 3.46 10.27
N VAL A 19 15.98 3.41 9.32
CA VAL A 19 16.30 3.23 7.91
C VAL A 19 17.23 4.38 7.51
N PRO A 20 18.51 4.11 7.17
CA PRO A 20 19.45 5.18 6.93
C PRO A 20 19.06 5.90 5.64
N ALA A 21 18.52 7.11 5.76
CA ALA A 21 18.13 7.93 4.62
C ALA A 21 19.31 8.19 3.67
N CYS A 22 19.04 8.50 2.41
CA CYS A 22 20.12 8.90 1.51
C CYS A 22 20.88 10.12 2.11
N PRO A 23 22.23 10.10 2.14
CA PRO A 23 23.02 11.14 2.80
C PRO A 23 22.69 12.55 2.28
N GLY A 24 22.65 13.53 3.19
CA GLY A 24 22.51 14.96 2.82
C GLY A 24 21.09 15.43 2.44
N LYS A 25 20.05 14.61 2.64
CA LYS A 25 18.68 15.01 2.26
C LYS A 25 17.97 15.86 3.32
N THR A 26 17.67 17.10 2.93
CA THR A 26 16.69 17.98 3.58
C THR A 26 15.40 17.94 2.78
N LEU A 27 14.32 17.45 3.38
CA LEU A 27 13.00 17.45 2.75
C LEU A 27 12.45 18.87 2.67
N ARG A 28 11.73 19.17 1.59
CA ARG A 28 11.17 20.50 1.34
C ARG A 28 9.68 20.43 1.08
N THR A 29 8.99 21.50 1.44
CA THR A 29 7.63 21.72 0.97
C THR A 29 7.66 22.11 -0.50
N LYS A 30 6.56 21.82 -1.17
CA LYS A 30 6.31 22.24 -2.54
C LYS A 30 6.29 23.77 -2.62
N SER A 31 7.16 24.34 -3.43
CA SER A 31 7.22 25.78 -3.76
C SER A 31 6.68 26.11 -5.14
N VAL A 32 6.39 25.08 -5.95
CA VAL A 32 5.89 25.17 -7.32
C VAL A 32 4.50 24.55 -7.37
N TRP A 33 3.57 25.17 -8.09
CA TRP A 33 2.24 24.60 -8.32
C TRP A 33 2.31 23.34 -9.19
N TRP A 34 2.16 22.18 -8.54
CA TRP A 34 1.90 20.87 -9.12
C TRP A 34 0.49 20.41 -8.75
N PRO A 35 -0.20 19.61 -9.58
CA PRO A 35 -1.56 19.21 -9.27
C PRO A 35 -1.64 18.40 -7.97
N HIS A 36 -2.59 18.75 -7.11
CA HIS A 36 -2.84 18.06 -5.85
C HIS A 36 -3.19 16.59 -6.10
N THR A 37 -2.44 15.69 -5.47
CA THR A 37 -2.47 14.25 -5.80
C THR A 37 -2.82 13.41 -4.57
N ALA A 38 -3.83 12.56 -4.69
CA ALA A 38 -4.13 11.55 -3.68
C ALA A 38 -3.20 10.34 -3.84
N PHE A 39 -2.58 9.89 -2.77
CA PHE A 39 -1.95 8.57 -2.69
C PHE A 39 -2.96 7.62 -2.06
N ALA A 40 -3.84 7.06 -2.88
CA ALA A 40 -4.96 6.26 -2.45
C ALA A 40 -4.60 4.77 -2.46
N GLY A 41 -4.83 4.12 -1.32
CA GLY A 41 -4.66 2.67 -1.19
C GLY A 41 -5.41 2.17 0.03
N PHE A 42 -5.91 0.93 -0.05
CA PHE A 42 -6.57 0.33 1.09
C PHE A 42 -5.59 0.17 2.26
N GLN A 43 -6.09 0.25 3.49
CA GLN A 43 -5.22 0.14 4.67
C GLN A 43 -4.44 -1.18 4.67
N GLY A 44 -3.11 -1.13 4.77
CA GLY A 44 -2.24 -2.33 4.66
C GLY A 44 -1.69 -2.58 3.25
N SER A 45 -2.03 -1.74 2.25
CA SER A 45 -1.52 -1.87 0.89
C SER A 45 -0.06 -1.44 0.70
N GLY A 46 0.57 -0.83 1.71
CA GLY A 46 1.97 -0.39 1.66
C GLY A 46 2.18 1.08 1.31
N LEU A 47 1.19 1.95 1.54
CA LEU A 47 1.28 3.39 1.28
C LEU A 47 2.46 4.06 2.00
N GLU A 48 2.80 3.59 3.20
CA GLU A 48 3.94 4.07 3.98
C GLU A 48 5.26 3.85 3.25
N ARG A 49 5.45 2.66 2.66
CA ARG A 49 6.64 2.34 1.86
C ARG A 49 6.69 3.19 0.60
N MET A 50 5.57 3.31 -0.12
CA MET A 50 5.51 4.16 -1.33
C MET A 50 5.85 5.62 -1.00
N ARG A 51 5.28 6.16 0.08
CA ARG A 51 5.58 7.52 0.56
C ARG A 51 7.05 7.68 0.88
N TYR A 52 7.62 6.77 1.67
CA TYR A 52 9.04 6.80 2.01
C TYR A 52 9.91 6.83 0.74
N LEU A 53 9.67 5.91 -0.20
CA LEU A 53 10.43 5.84 -1.45
C LEU A 53 10.32 7.13 -2.27
N VAL A 54 9.11 7.68 -2.37
CA VAL A 54 8.86 8.95 -3.08
C VAL A 54 9.54 10.13 -2.36
N GLU A 55 9.42 10.25 -1.04
CA GLU A 55 10.08 11.30 -0.26
C GLU A 55 11.59 11.22 -0.41
N GLU A 56 12.15 10.00 -0.34
CA GLU A 56 13.57 9.77 -0.54
C GLU A 56 13.99 10.29 -1.92
N VAL A 57 13.44 9.75 -3.01
CA VAL A 57 13.96 10.09 -4.35
C VAL A 57 13.66 11.52 -4.79
N THR A 58 12.55 12.09 -4.32
CA THR A 58 12.13 13.44 -4.76
C THR A 58 12.68 14.55 -3.87
N GLY A 59 12.89 14.26 -2.58
CA GLY A 59 13.22 15.28 -1.58
C GLY A 59 12.04 16.15 -1.15
N TYR A 60 10.80 15.80 -1.52
CA TYR A 60 9.60 16.54 -1.15
C TYR A 60 8.74 15.78 -0.15
N TYR A 61 8.10 16.50 0.77
CA TYR A 61 7.19 15.91 1.73
C TYR A 61 5.92 15.33 1.09
N THR A 62 5.43 14.24 1.67
CA THR A 62 4.08 13.72 1.46
C THR A 62 3.22 13.92 2.71
N GLY A 63 1.92 14.14 2.51
CA GLY A 63 0.95 14.38 3.57
C GLY A 63 0.10 13.16 3.96
N SER A 64 -0.74 13.33 4.97
CA SER A 64 -1.76 12.35 5.38
C SER A 64 -2.92 13.05 6.09
N SER A 65 -4.15 12.77 5.67
CA SER A 65 -5.37 13.33 6.29
C SER A 65 -5.68 12.75 7.67
N LYS A 66 -5.18 11.55 8.00
CA LYS A 66 -5.45 10.83 9.27
C LYS A 66 -4.19 10.53 10.09
N GLY A 67 -3.09 11.25 9.81
CA GLY A 67 -1.77 10.97 10.39
C GLY A 67 -1.11 9.71 9.82
N SER A 68 0.16 9.49 10.13
CA SER A 68 0.90 8.27 9.76
C SER A 68 1.77 7.79 10.91
N LEU A 69 2.11 6.50 10.90
CA LEU A 69 3.00 5.91 11.89
C LEU A 69 4.35 6.65 11.86
N ARG A 70 4.71 7.26 13.00
CA ARG A 70 5.94 8.05 13.21
C ARG A 70 7.24 7.25 12.97
N LYS A 71 7.18 5.91 12.93
CA LYS A 71 8.36 5.03 12.98
C LYS A 71 9.20 5.03 11.69
N TYR A 72 8.68 5.51 10.55
CA TYR A 72 9.30 5.24 9.24
C TYR A 72 9.60 6.44 8.33
N SER A 73 9.42 7.68 8.79
CA SER A 73 10.10 8.80 8.13
C SER A 73 10.24 9.99 9.07
N LYS A 74 11.11 10.90 8.64
CA LYS A 74 11.13 12.32 9.01
C LYS A 74 9.79 13.01 8.65
N PHE A 75 8.63 12.39 8.90
CA PHE A 75 7.29 12.85 8.57
C PHE A 75 6.94 14.04 9.48
N VAL A 76 7.46 15.23 9.16
CA VAL A 76 7.22 16.46 9.92
C VAL A 76 5.76 16.94 9.80
N LYS A 77 4.95 16.31 8.95
CA LYS A 77 3.63 16.82 8.55
C LYS A 77 2.49 15.79 8.62
N ASN A 78 2.30 15.18 9.80
CA ASN A 78 1.02 14.54 10.11
C ASN A 78 -0.10 15.61 10.03
N PHE A 79 -1.26 15.26 9.48
CA PHE A 79 -2.40 16.18 9.27
C PHE A 79 -2.17 17.31 8.26
N VAL A 80 -1.22 17.13 7.33
CA VAL A 80 -1.12 17.99 6.16
C VAL A 80 -1.78 17.32 4.98
N SER A 81 -2.77 18.01 4.42
CA SER A 81 -3.54 17.61 3.25
C SER A 81 -3.69 18.77 2.26
N ASP A 82 -2.77 19.73 2.30
CA ASP A 82 -2.77 20.93 1.47
C ASP A 82 -1.77 20.84 0.31
N ASP A 83 -1.71 21.90 -0.49
CA ASP A 83 -0.83 21.97 -1.66
C ASP A 83 0.67 22.11 -1.34
N THR A 84 1.09 22.04 -0.07
CA THR A 84 2.51 22.11 0.31
C THR A 84 3.24 20.77 0.21
N VAL A 85 2.51 19.69 -0.11
CA VAL A 85 3.05 18.32 -0.28
C VAL A 85 2.82 17.79 -1.70
N ILE A 86 3.63 16.82 -2.12
CA ILE A 86 3.53 16.25 -3.48
C ILE A 86 2.48 15.15 -3.60
N GLY A 87 1.96 14.65 -2.48
CA GLY A 87 0.84 13.72 -2.45
C GLY A 87 0.31 13.51 -1.04
N VAL A 88 -0.98 13.22 -0.91
CA VAL A 88 -1.67 13.04 0.38
C VAL A 88 -2.16 11.61 0.50
N LYS A 89 -1.74 10.91 1.56
CA LYS A 89 -2.20 9.56 1.87
C LYS A 89 -3.71 9.50 2.08
N MET A 90 -4.39 8.64 1.34
CA MET A 90 -5.83 8.36 1.47
C MET A 90 -6.07 6.87 1.66
N THR A 91 -6.80 6.52 2.73
CA THR A 91 -7.18 5.13 3.07
C THR A 91 -8.68 4.94 3.22
N THR A 92 -9.45 6.02 3.07
CA THR A 92 -10.91 5.98 3.01
C THR A 92 -11.35 5.74 1.57
N PRO A 93 -12.47 5.02 1.36
CA PRO A 93 -13.20 5.13 0.10
C PRO A 93 -13.38 6.62 -0.21
N GLY A 94 -13.14 7.00 -1.46
CA GLY A 94 -13.38 8.36 -1.88
C GLY A 94 -14.87 8.67 -1.90
N ASP A 95 -15.22 9.93 -1.74
CA ASP A 95 -16.56 10.46 -1.95
C ASP A 95 -16.43 11.81 -2.68
N GLU A 96 -17.55 12.41 -3.06
CA GLU A 96 -17.54 13.68 -3.80
C GLU A 96 -16.79 14.79 -3.06
N GLN A 97 -16.89 14.85 -1.73
CA GLN A 97 -16.18 15.86 -0.94
C GLN A 97 -14.67 15.62 -1.01
N ILE A 98 -14.22 14.39 -0.83
CA ILE A 98 -12.81 14.01 -0.94
C ILE A 98 -12.28 14.28 -2.36
N PHE A 99 -13.03 13.87 -3.39
CA PHE A 99 -12.58 13.96 -4.79
C PHE A 99 -12.37 15.39 -5.26
N ARG A 100 -13.22 16.33 -4.83
CA ARG A 100 -13.09 17.76 -5.17
C ARG A 100 -11.75 18.38 -4.75
N HIS A 101 -11.03 17.78 -3.80
CA HIS A 101 -9.73 18.27 -3.37
C HIS A 101 -8.58 17.80 -4.27
N PHE A 102 -8.76 16.79 -5.12
CA PHE A 102 -7.67 16.16 -5.86
C PHE A 102 -7.87 16.27 -7.36
N HIS A 103 -6.80 16.66 -8.05
CA HIS A 103 -6.77 16.66 -9.52
C HIS A 103 -6.35 15.29 -10.06
N ARG A 104 -5.58 14.54 -9.26
CA ARG A 104 -4.97 13.26 -9.63
C ARG A 104 -4.99 12.28 -8.47
N ALA A 105 -4.90 11.01 -8.79
CA ALA A 105 -4.74 9.94 -7.81
C ALA A 105 -3.68 8.93 -8.28
N VAL A 106 -2.81 8.53 -7.35
CA VAL A 106 -1.98 7.33 -7.46
C VAL A 106 -2.69 6.23 -6.68
N LEU A 107 -3.14 5.18 -7.37
CA LEU A 107 -3.83 4.03 -6.80
C LEU A 107 -2.83 2.93 -6.52
N LEU A 108 -2.47 2.73 -5.25
CA LEU A 108 -1.62 1.64 -4.81
C LEU A 108 -2.49 0.41 -4.51
N ILE A 109 -2.36 -0.63 -5.34
CA ILE A 109 -3.16 -1.85 -5.26
C ILE A 109 -2.28 -3.00 -4.77
N ARG A 110 -2.70 -3.67 -3.70
CA ARG A 110 -2.05 -4.86 -3.14
C ARG A 110 -3.09 -5.97 -3.01
N HIS A 111 -2.66 -7.22 -3.21
CA HIS A 111 -3.54 -8.37 -3.10
C HIS A 111 -4.28 -8.39 -1.75
N PRO A 112 -5.60 -8.62 -1.72
CA PRO A 112 -6.39 -8.56 -0.50
C PRO A 112 -5.95 -9.58 0.55
N THR A 113 -5.43 -10.74 0.15
CA THR A 113 -4.81 -11.71 1.08
C THR A 113 -3.62 -11.10 1.85
N ASP A 114 -2.70 -10.44 1.16
CA ASP A 114 -1.52 -9.85 1.79
C ASP A 114 -1.89 -8.65 2.67
N VAL A 115 -2.88 -7.88 2.25
CA VAL A 115 -3.48 -6.78 3.02
C VAL A 115 -4.07 -7.34 4.32
N PHE A 116 -4.82 -8.43 4.24
CA PHE A 116 -5.45 -9.04 5.40
C PHE A 116 -4.42 -9.51 6.42
N TYR A 117 -3.40 -10.25 5.96
CA TYR A 117 -2.30 -10.67 6.83
C TYR A 117 -1.62 -9.48 7.51
N SER A 118 -1.39 -8.38 6.78
CA SER A 118 -0.84 -7.15 7.35
C SER A 118 -1.73 -6.54 8.43
N LEU A 119 -3.06 -6.57 8.27
CA LEU A 119 -4.01 -6.04 9.24
C LEU A 119 -4.12 -6.88 10.50
N ILE A 120 -4.21 -8.21 10.37
CA ILE A 120 -4.26 -9.14 11.51
C ILE A 120 -2.99 -9.00 12.34
N TYR A 121 -1.84 -8.96 11.68
CA TYR A 121 -0.57 -8.77 12.38
C TYR A 121 -0.56 -7.47 13.19
N ARG A 122 -1.04 -6.37 12.63
CA ARG A 122 -1.14 -5.09 13.36
C ARG A 122 -2.10 -5.16 14.55
N MET A 123 -3.14 -5.99 14.49
CA MET A 123 -4.01 -6.25 15.64
C MET A 123 -3.30 -7.12 16.69
N ALA A 124 -2.51 -8.09 16.24
CA ALA A 124 -1.74 -9.01 17.10
C ALA A 124 -0.53 -8.38 17.77
N SER A 125 0.15 -7.44 17.11
CA SER A 125 1.33 -6.75 17.64
C SER A 125 1.02 -5.88 18.87
N ASN A 126 -0.23 -5.90 19.36
CA ASN A 126 -0.66 -5.32 20.62
C ASN A 126 -1.40 -6.30 21.55
N LYS A 127 -1.68 -7.56 21.14
CA LYS A 127 -2.39 -8.59 21.92
C LYS A 127 -2.11 -10.01 21.41
N GLU A 128 -2.01 -10.99 22.32
CA GLU A 128 -2.20 -12.40 21.95
C GLU A 128 -3.55 -12.57 21.25
N ILE A 129 -3.55 -13.14 20.04
CA ILE A 129 -4.79 -13.52 19.37
C ILE A 129 -5.22 -14.86 19.98
N SER A 130 -6.11 -14.83 20.98
CA SER A 130 -6.70 -16.07 21.49
C SER A 130 -7.65 -16.67 20.45
N LYS A 131 -7.69 -18.00 20.35
CA LYS A 131 -8.65 -18.73 19.49
C LYS A 131 -10.11 -18.42 19.83
N GLU A 132 -10.37 -17.92 21.03
CA GLU A 132 -11.70 -17.55 21.53
C GLU A 132 -12.21 -16.24 20.89
N VAL A 133 -11.32 -15.30 20.56
CA VAL A 133 -11.68 -14.03 19.88
C VAL A 133 -11.97 -14.24 18.39
N TRP A 134 -11.41 -15.29 17.79
CA TRP A 134 -11.55 -15.59 16.36
C TRP A 134 -12.08 -17.00 16.12
N SER A 135 -13.34 -17.21 16.49
CA SER A 135 -14.05 -18.42 16.07
C SER A 135 -14.10 -18.51 14.53
N PRO A 136 -14.17 -19.71 13.92
CA PRO A 136 -14.19 -19.86 12.47
C PRO A 136 -15.27 -19.04 11.75
N ASN A 137 -16.43 -18.84 12.39
CA ASN A 137 -17.50 -18.02 11.84
C ASN A 137 -17.16 -16.52 11.85
N THR A 138 -16.67 -16.00 12.98
CA THR A 138 -16.23 -14.60 13.13
C THR A 138 -15.12 -14.28 12.14
N TRP A 139 -14.21 -15.23 11.93
CA TRP A 139 -13.13 -15.13 10.95
C TRP A 139 -13.66 -15.04 9.52
N ARG A 140 -14.54 -15.96 9.11
CA ARG A 140 -15.15 -15.93 7.77
C ARG A 140 -15.83 -14.59 7.52
N GLU A 141 -16.65 -14.13 8.47
CA GLU A 141 -17.34 -12.85 8.38
C GLU A 141 -16.37 -11.68 8.24
N ALA A 142 -15.29 -11.66 9.02
CA ALA A 142 -14.26 -10.63 8.91
C ALA A 142 -13.56 -10.63 7.53
N VAL A 143 -13.26 -11.80 6.97
CA VAL A 143 -12.68 -11.91 5.62
C VAL A 143 -13.64 -11.40 4.56
N PHE A 144 -14.93 -11.77 4.62
CA PHE A 144 -15.94 -11.28 3.68
C PHE A 144 -16.12 -9.77 3.78
N ASN A 145 -16.24 -9.23 5.00
CA ASN A 145 -16.36 -7.78 5.22
C ASN A 145 -15.11 -7.03 4.73
N LEU A 146 -13.92 -7.60 4.96
CA LEU A 146 -12.69 -7.00 4.47
C LEU A 146 -12.60 -7.04 2.95
N ALA A 147 -12.93 -8.17 2.33
CA ALA A 147 -12.96 -8.31 0.88
C ALA A 147 -13.95 -7.32 0.23
N PHE A 148 -15.14 -7.18 0.82
CA PHE A 148 -16.14 -6.21 0.36
C PHE A 148 -15.65 -4.77 0.49
N THR A 149 -15.09 -4.38 1.63
CA THR A 149 -14.58 -3.01 1.84
C THR A 149 -13.36 -2.70 0.99
N TRP A 150 -12.48 -3.68 0.77
CA TRP A 150 -11.35 -3.59 -0.15
C TRP A 150 -11.84 -3.38 -1.59
N TYR A 151 -12.78 -4.20 -2.04
CA TYR A 151 -13.39 -4.09 -3.37
C TYR A 151 -14.04 -2.71 -3.55
N HIS A 152 -14.90 -2.31 -2.62
CA HIS A 152 -15.59 -1.03 -2.65
C HIS A 152 -14.61 0.14 -2.70
N PHE A 153 -13.55 0.12 -1.88
CA PHE A 153 -12.52 1.16 -1.91
C PHE A 153 -11.97 1.38 -3.32
N TYR A 154 -11.47 0.32 -3.97
CA TYR A 154 -10.84 0.46 -5.28
C TYR A 154 -11.87 0.77 -6.37
N LEU A 155 -13.05 0.18 -6.31
CA LEU A 155 -14.13 0.47 -7.27
C LEU A 155 -14.50 1.96 -7.26
N THR A 156 -14.67 2.56 -6.08
CA THR A 156 -15.00 3.98 -5.95
C THR A 156 -13.87 4.88 -6.49
N TRP A 157 -12.61 4.58 -6.19
CA TRP A 157 -11.48 5.34 -6.72
C TRP A 157 -11.26 5.16 -8.23
N LEU A 158 -11.60 3.99 -8.80
CA LEU A 158 -11.49 3.75 -10.23
C LEU A 158 -12.62 4.41 -11.02
N ASN A 159 -13.85 4.26 -10.54
CA ASN A 159 -15.05 4.56 -11.33
C ASN A 159 -15.70 5.90 -10.97
N SER A 160 -15.51 6.42 -9.75
CA SER A 160 -16.14 7.66 -9.30
C SER A 160 -15.19 8.86 -9.27
N PHE A 161 -13.87 8.65 -9.17
CA PHE A 161 -12.91 9.73 -9.26
C PHE A 161 -12.65 10.13 -10.71
N GLU A 162 -13.02 11.36 -11.08
CA GLU A 162 -12.91 11.84 -12.47
C GLU A 162 -11.49 12.31 -12.86
N GLY A 163 -10.63 12.57 -11.88
CA GLY A 163 -9.26 13.03 -12.12
C GLY A 163 -8.36 11.97 -12.76
N THR A 164 -7.14 12.38 -13.10
CA THR A 164 -6.16 11.48 -13.72
C THR A 164 -5.70 10.42 -12.71
N LYS A 165 -5.83 9.15 -13.09
CA LYS A 165 -5.47 8.01 -12.24
C LYS A 165 -4.15 7.39 -12.72
N TYR A 166 -3.24 7.12 -11.79
CA TYR A 166 -2.02 6.37 -12.03
C TYR A 166 -2.03 5.12 -11.16
N VAL A 167 -1.99 3.93 -11.76
CA VAL A 167 -2.07 2.66 -11.04
C VAL A 167 -0.66 2.14 -10.75
N VAL A 168 -0.44 1.70 -9.51
CA VAL A 168 0.78 1.02 -9.07
C VAL A 168 0.37 -0.26 -8.37
N PHE A 169 0.89 -1.40 -8.80
CA PHE A 169 0.77 -2.63 -8.02
C PHE A 169 1.89 -2.69 -6.99
N TYR A 170 1.56 -3.09 -5.76
CA TYR A 170 2.56 -3.25 -4.71
C TYR A 170 3.62 -4.31 -5.07
N SER A 171 3.23 -5.34 -5.84
CA SER A 171 4.16 -6.32 -6.40
C SER A 171 5.26 -5.69 -7.23
N ASP A 172 4.97 -4.63 -8.00
CA ASP A 172 5.97 -3.95 -8.83
C ASP A 172 7.00 -3.21 -7.96
N ILE A 173 6.55 -2.64 -6.82
CA ILE A 173 7.44 -2.00 -5.83
C ILE A 173 8.36 -3.04 -5.18
N GLU A 174 7.87 -4.26 -4.95
CA GLU A 174 8.66 -5.36 -4.39
C GLU A 174 9.69 -5.92 -5.38
N VAL A 175 9.31 -6.04 -6.65
CA VAL A 175 10.19 -6.55 -7.71
C VAL A 175 11.25 -5.51 -8.09
N ASN A 176 10.83 -4.27 -8.37
CA ASN A 176 11.74 -3.22 -8.82
C ASN A 176 11.20 -1.82 -8.49
N SER A 177 11.38 -1.39 -7.24
CA SER A 177 10.99 -0.03 -6.81
C SER A 177 11.62 1.07 -7.66
N THR A 178 12.84 0.86 -8.15
CA THR A 178 13.55 1.85 -8.99
C THR A 178 12.83 2.08 -10.31
N SER A 179 12.36 1.01 -10.97
CA SER A 179 11.54 1.10 -12.19
C SER A 179 10.22 1.83 -11.94
N VAL A 180 9.51 1.47 -10.86
CA VAL A 180 8.26 2.15 -10.47
C VAL A 180 8.50 3.65 -10.25
N LEU A 181 9.53 4.03 -9.49
CA LEU A 181 9.81 5.44 -9.18
C LEU A 181 10.24 6.24 -10.42
N ARG A 182 11.00 5.63 -11.33
CA ARG A 182 11.38 6.24 -12.61
C ARG A 182 10.15 6.67 -13.42
N ASN A 183 9.07 5.90 -13.37
CA ASN A 183 7.84 6.21 -14.09
C ASN A 183 6.85 7.07 -13.28
N LEU A 184 6.81 6.91 -11.96
CA LEU A 184 5.90 7.61 -11.08
C LEU A 184 6.33 9.08 -10.83
N VAL A 185 7.62 9.35 -10.65
CA VAL A 185 8.09 10.71 -10.35
C VAL A 185 7.78 11.71 -11.47
N PRO A 186 7.95 11.39 -12.76
CA PRO A 186 7.53 12.29 -13.83
C PRO A 186 6.04 12.57 -13.86
N PHE A 187 5.22 11.58 -13.50
CA PHE A 187 3.80 11.81 -13.28
C PHE A 187 3.63 12.84 -12.15
N LEU A 188 4.22 12.64 -10.98
CA LEU A 188 4.04 13.53 -9.82
C LEU A 188 4.53 14.97 -10.04
N LEU A 189 5.76 15.13 -10.55
CA LEU A 189 6.48 16.41 -10.57
C LEU A 189 6.45 17.12 -11.93
N HIS A 190 5.89 16.48 -12.98
CA HIS A 190 5.99 16.95 -14.36
C HIS A 190 7.44 17.25 -14.80
N LYS A 191 8.40 16.47 -14.28
CA LYS A 191 9.83 16.58 -14.56
C LYS A 191 10.45 15.20 -14.70
N PRO A 192 11.44 15.01 -15.58
CA PRO A 192 12.16 13.74 -15.67
C PRO A 192 12.75 13.32 -14.32
N MET A 193 12.83 12.01 -14.11
CA MET A 193 13.49 11.47 -12.92
C MET A 193 15.00 11.64 -13.05
N ASP A 194 15.64 12.11 -11.97
CA ASP A 194 17.09 12.17 -11.87
C ASP A 194 17.62 10.80 -11.46
N GLU A 195 18.20 10.06 -12.41
CA GLU A 195 18.70 8.70 -12.20
C GLU A 195 19.74 8.61 -11.06
N SER A 196 20.50 9.68 -10.79
CA SER A 196 21.47 9.69 -9.68
C SER A 196 20.78 9.55 -8.31
N LYS A 197 19.54 10.04 -8.18
CA LYS A 197 18.74 9.94 -6.94
C LYS A 197 18.15 8.55 -6.71
N LEU A 198 18.09 7.71 -7.75
CA LEU A 198 17.69 6.31 -7.63
C LEU A 198 18.82 5.44 -7.08
N GLN A 199 20.09 5.80 -7.32
CA GLN A 199 21.26 5.04 -6.88
C GLN A 199 21.40 4.96 -5.36
N CYS A 200 20.81 5.90 -4.63
CA CYS A 200 20.86 5.92 -3.17
C CYS A 200 19.78 5.06 -2.51
N LEU A 201 18.82 4.52 -3.28
CA LEU A 201 17.85 3.56 -2.79
C LEU A 201 18.59 2.24 -2.51
N ASN A 202 18.83 1.96 -1.24
CA ASN A 202 19.43 0.70 -0.85
C ASN A 202 18.33 -0.38 -0.80
N PRO A 203 18.46 -1.50 -1.55
CA PRO A 203 17.49 -2.58 -1.51
C PRO A 203 17.26 -3.16 -0.10
N ASN A 204 18.24 -3.05 0.82
CA ASN A 204 18.08 -3.47 2.21
C ASN A 204 17.16 -2.53 3.02
N GLN A 205 16.96 -1.28 2.58
CA GLN A 205 15.93 -0.41 3.19
C GLN A 205 14.53 -0.93 2.91
N ALA A 206 14.33 -1.69 1.83
CA ALA A 206 13.07 -2.37 1.56
C ALA A 206 12.76 -3.44 2.61
N GLU A 207 13.78 -4.04 3.24
CA GLU A 207 13.58 -5.01 4.32
C GLU A 207 12.96 -4.38 5.57
N ALA A 208 13.26 -3.12 5.89
CA ALA A 208 12.62 -2.43 7.02
C ALA A 208 11.12 -2.20 6.84
N PHE A 209 10.63 -2.23 5.59
CA PHE A 209 9.20 -2.21 5.26
C PHE A 209 8.64 -3.60 4.95
N ARG A 210 9.50 -4.59 4.70
CA ARG A 210 9.12 -6.00 4.64
C ARG A 210 8.99 -6.46 6.07
N ASN A 211 7.77 -6.51 6.57
CA ASN A 211 7.52 -7.45 7.64
C ASN A 211 7.86 -8.84 7.06
N SER A 212 8.87 -9.51 7.60
CA SER A 212 9.14 -10.91 7.31
C SER A 212 8.03 -11.73 7.96
N TYR A 213 6.91 -11.86 7.25
CA TYR A 213 5.75 -12.57 7.72
C TYR A 213 6.02 -14.08 7.69
N ARG A 214 6.65 -14.63 8.73
CA ARG A 214 6.58 -16.06 9.00
C ARG A 214 5.37 -16.32 9.87
N LEU A 215 4.22 -16.54 9.23
CA LEU A 215 3.01 -17.01 9.90
C LEU A 215 3.18 -18.51 10.21
N TYR A 216 4.09 -18.84 11.13
CA TYR A 216 4.16 -20.21 11.64
C TYR A 216 2.81 -20.55 12.29
N GLY A 217 2.10 -21.53 11.72
CA GLY A 217 0.89 -22.10 12.33
C GLY A 217 -0.43 -21.39 12.06
N ILE A 218 -0.52 -20.46 11.09
CA ILE A 218 -1.80 -19.87 10.66
C ILE A 218 -2.19 -20.40 9.26
N SER A 219 -2.51 -21.69 9.16
CA SER A 219 -3.15 -22.26 7.96
C SER A 219 -4.68 -22.03 7.99
N PHE A 220 -5.11 -20.80 8.28
CA PHE A 220 -6.51 -20.49 8.65
C PHE A 220 -7.37 -19.94 7.51
N LEU A 221 -6.76 -19.56 6.39
CA LEU A 221 -7.51 -19.23 5.18
C LEU A 221 -7.91 -20.53 4.50
N GLU A 222 -9.13 -20.97 4.78
CA GLU A 222 -9.78 -22.04 4.03
C GLU A 222 -9.66 -21.77 2.53
N GLU A 223 -9.48 -22.81 1.72
CA GLU A 223 -9.33 -22.69 0.26
C GLU A 223 -10.42 -21.81 -0.37
N LYS A 224 -11.66 -21.94 0.10
CA LYS A 224 -12.81 -21.12 -0.34
C LYS A 224 -12.64 -19.63 -0.05
N LEU A 225 -12.01 -19.26 1.07
CA LEU A 225 -11.76 -17.86 1.41
C LEU A 225 -10.64 -17.28 0.55
N THR A 226 -9.57 -18.05 0.33
CA THR A 226 -8.50 -17.66 -0.61
C THR A 226 -9.07 -17.45 -2.01
N GLN A 227 -9.88 -18.39 -2.48
CA GLN A 227 -10.52 -18.29 -3.79
C GLN A 227 -11.49 -17.08 -3.88
N HIS A 228 -12.19 -16.75 -2.80
CA HIS A 228 -13.01 -15.54 -2.73
C HIS A 228 -12.17 -14.27 -2.86
N LEU A 229 -11.03 -14.19 -2.16
CA LEU A 229 -10.11 -13.05 -2.21
C LEU A 229 -9.48 -12.91 -3.61
N ASP A 230 -9.08 -14.02 -4.23
CA ASP A 230 -8.58 -14.05 -5.60
C ASP A 230 -9.64 -13.57 -6.59
N ASN A 231 -10.90 -14.02 -6.44
CA ASN A 231 -12.02 -13.57 -7.27
C ASN A 231 -12.26 -12.07 -7.16
N VAL A 232 -12.19 -11.52 -5.94
CA VAL A 232 -12.32 -10.07 -5.71
C VAL A 232 -11.14 -9.31 -6.33
N ALA A 233 -9.91 -9.82 -6.19
CA ALA A 233 -8.73 -9.25 -6.82
C ALA A 233 -8.85 -9.24 -8.36
N MET A 234 -9.31 -10.33 -8.96
CA MET A 234 -9.56 -10.43 -10.41
C MET A 234 -10.58 -9.41 -10.90
N LYS A 235 -11.64 -9.14 -10.13
CA LYS A 235 -12.61 -8.09 -10.48
C LYS A 235 -11.96 -6.71 -10.52
N ILE A 236 -11.14 -6.36 -9.53
CA ILE A 236 -10.44 -5.05 -9.54
C ILE A 236 -9.37 -4.99 -10.64
N ALA A 237 -8.65 -6.08 -10.89
CA ALA A 237 -7.73 -6.18 -12.03
C ALA A 237 -8.44 -5.92 -13.36
N TYR A 238 -9.65 -6.46 -13.53
CA TYR A 238 -10.49 -6.20 -14.70
C TYR A 238 -10.92 -4.73 -14.80
N GLU A 239 -11.37 -4.10 -13.71
CA GLU A 239 -11.70 -2.67 -13.69
C GLU A 239 -10.49 -1.79 -14.02
N VAL A 240 -9.29 -2.14 -13.52
CA VAL A 240 -8.03 -1.46 -13.87
C VAL A 240 -7.76 -1.57 -15.38
N LYS A 241 -7.90 -2.78 -15.94
CA LYS A 241 -7.72 -3.01 -17.38
C LYS A 241 -8.67 -2.13 -18.19
N LEU A 242 -9.96 -2.13 -17.86
CA LEU A 242 -10.95 -1.27 -18.51
C LEU A 242 -10.60 0.22 -18.39
N CYS A 243 -10.15 0.66 -17.22
CA CYS A 243 -9.73 2.05 -17.00
C CYS A 243 -8.53 2.44 -17.89
N ILE A 244 -7.57 1.53 -18.09
CA ILE A 244 -6.42 1.75 -18.98
C ILE A 244 -6.86 1.77 -20.45
N GLU A 245 -7.70 0.81 -20.88
CA GLU A 245 -8.23 0.74 -22.25
C GLU A 245 -9.03 1.99 -22.63
N ARG A 246 -9.79 2.54 -21.67
CA ARG A 246 -10.52 3.81 -21.80
C ARG A 246 -9.63 5.04 -21.70
N LYS A 247 -8.31 4.88 -21.51
CA LYS A 247 -7.33 5.96 -21.29
C LYS A 247 -7.65 6.85 -20.08
N GLN A 248 -8.38 6.30 -19.10
CA GLN A 248 -8.72 6.97 -17.85
C GLN A 248 -7.70 6.69 -16.74
N CYS A 249 -6.92 5.61 -16.88
CA CYS A 249 -5.82 5.25 -16.01
C CYS A 249 -4.50 5.15 -16.78
N ILE A 250 -3.41 5.52 -16.10
CA ILE A 250 -2.03 5.34 -16.54
C ILE A 250 -1.43 4.18 -15.75
N TYR A 251 -0.80 3.24 -16.43
CA TYR A 251 0.02 2.19 -15.81
C TYR A 251 1.30 2.04 -16.62
N LYS A 252 2.45 2.00 -15.94
CA LYS A 252 3.78 1.83 -16.53
C LYS A 252 4.63 0.87 -15.68
N GLY A 253 4.02 -0.24 -15.25
CA GLY A 253 4.74 -1.31 -14.56
C GLY A 253 5.34 -2.30 -15.55
N ASP A 254 6.28 -3.11 -15.06
CA ASP A 254 6.99 -4.11 -15.84
C ASP A 254 6.18 -5.41 -16.04
N SER A 255 5.08 -5.58 -15.30
CA SER A 255 4.19 -6.74 -15.47
C SER A 255 3.37 -6.62 -16.76
N THR A 256 3.52 -7.62 -17.63
CA THR A 256 2.76 -7.77 -18.89
C THR A 256 1.31 -8.18 -18.65
N GLU A 257 1.04 -8.82 -17.51
CA GLU A 257 -0.30 -9.17 -17.06
C GLU A 257 -0.71 -8.26 -15.90
N LEU A 258 -1.86 -7.60 -16.00
CA LEU A 258 -2.48 -6.83 -14.93
C LEU A 258 -3.09 -7.77 -13.89
N VAL A 259 -2.28 -8.64 -13.29
CA VAL A 259 -2.73 -9.60 -12.28
C VAL A 259 -2.27 -9.11 -10.93
N ILE A 260 -3.23 -8.93 -10.03
CA ILE A 260 -2.95 -8.70 -8.62
C ILE A 260 -2.66 -10.09 -8.04
N LYS A 261 -1.40 -10.43 -7.81
CA LYS A 261 -1.00 -11.75 -7.28
C LYS A 261 -0.75 -11.67 -5.77
N PRO A 262 -1.16 -12.68 -4.98
CA PRO A 262 -0.68 -12.82 -3.61
C PRO A 262 0.82 -13.06 -3.61
N PHE A 263 1.49 -12.71 -2.52
CA PHE A 263 2.92 -12.98 -2.40
C PHE A 263 3.19 -14.50 -2.25
N GLU A 264 4.17 -15.04 -2.99
CA GLU A 264 4.46 -16.49 -3.02
C GLU A 264 4.98 -17.07 -1.69
N TYR A 265 5.35 -16.22 -0.74
CA TYR A 265 5.88 -16.65 0.57
C TYR A 265 4.87 -17.36 1.45
N TYR A 266 3.57 -17.26 1.14
CA TYR A 266 2.52 -17.98 1.86
C TYR A 266 2.28 -19.41 1.33
N ARG A 267 3.01 -19.85 0.28
CA ARG A 267 2.88 -21.21 -0.29
C ARG A 267 3.94 -22.21 0.21
N VAL A 268 4.80 -21.83 1.14
CA VAL A 268 5.76 -22.76 1.74
C VAL A 268 5.28 -23.15 3.14
N ILE A 269 4.27 -24.03 3.19
CA ILE A 269 4.10 -25.06 4.21
C ILE A 269 3.47 -26.28 3.53
#